data_AF-A0A4S4KP00-F1
#
_entry.id   AF-A0A4S4KP00-F1
#
_cell.length_a   1.000
_cell.length_b   1.000
_cell.length_c   1.000
_cell.angle_alpha   90.00
_cell.angle_beta   90.00
_cell.angle_gamma   90.00
#
_symmetry.space_group_name_H-M   'P 1'
#
loop_
_entity.id
_entity.type
_entity.pdbx_description
1 polymer ?
#
loop_
_entity_poly.entity_id
_entity_poly.type
_entity_poly.pdbx_seq_one_letter_code
_entity_poly.pdbx_strand_id
1 'polypeptide(L)'
;MAAPPIVKVIPERSVFLICDVQTRFRPAVANFDKVVMTTNKMLKIAKVIGVPIIVTEQNPLVDSAKPNFKMFAGTIKEEKDRTREVLQAMLPLKSGFYSQSYF
;
A
#
# COMPACT_ATOMS: atom_id res chain seq x y z
N MET A 1 -30.51 2.53 6.52
CA MET A 1 -29.26 2.13 7.21
C MET A 1 -28.62 3.38 7.77
N ALA A 2 -28.29 3.41 9.07
CA ALA A 2 -27.62 4.57 9.68
C ALA A 2 -26.14 4.62 9.22
N ALA A 3 -25.62 5.82 9.01
CA ALA A 3 -24.22 6.00 8.63
C ALA A 3 -23.29 5.54 9.77
N PRO A 4 -22.15 4.90 9.46
CA PRO A 4 -21.18 4.54 10.48
C PRO A 4 -20.62 5.80 11.18
N PRO A 5 -20.23 5.68 12.46
CA PRO A 5 -19.68 6.80 13.21
C PRO A 5 -18.35 7.25 12.61
N ILE A 6 -18.11 8.56 12.60
CA ILE A 6 -16.82 9.13 12.18
C ILE A 6 -15.80 8.81 13.27
N VAL A 7 -14.74 8.08 12.89
CA VAL A 7 -13.63 7.73 13.78
C VAL A 7 -12.40 8.57 13.48
N LYS A 8 -11.64 8.92 14.53
CA LYS A 8 -10.37 9.64 14.40
C LYS A 8 -9.28 8.67 13.95
N VAL A 9 -8.52 9.04 12.92
CA VAL A 9 -7.30 8.31 12.52
C VAL A 9 -6.21 8.56 13.55
N ILE A 10 -5.67 7.48 14.12
CA ILE A 10 -4.55 7.49 15.07
C ILE A 10 -3.36 6.84 14.35
N PRO A 11 -2.30 7.58 13.98
CA PRO A 11 -1.21 7.07 13.16
C PRO A 11 -0.60 5.76 13.64
N GLU A 12 -0.38 5.60 14.94
CA GLU A 12 0.25 4.43 15.56
C GLU A 12 -0.67 3.19 15.61
N ARG A 13 -1.96 3.35 15.30
CA ARG A 13 -2.97 2.28 15.31
C ARG A 13 -3.69 2.11 13.98
N SER A 14 -3.23 2.80 12.94
CA SER A 14 -3.87 2.82 11.63
C SER A 14 -2.86 2.43 10.56
N VAL A 15 -3.34 1.88 9.45
CA VAL A 15 -2.55 1.59 8.27
C VAL A 15 -3.36 1.99 7.03
N PHE A 16 -2.69 2.57 6.04
CA PHE A 16 -3.28 2.79 4.73
C PHE A 16 -2.92 1.63 3.80
N LEU A 17 -3.88 0.74 3.56
CA LEU A 17 -3.73 -0.41 2.69
C LEU A 17 -4.19 -0.08 1.26
N ILE A 18 -3.29 -0.22 0.30
CA ILE A 18 -3.59 -0.16 -1.13
C ILE A 18 -3.65 -1.59 -1.65
N CYS A 19 -4.85 -2.05 -1.94
CA CYS A 19 -5.10 -3.41 -2.41
C CYS A 19 -5.30 -3.41 -3.93
N ASP A 20 -4.44 -4.12 -4.65
CA ASP A 20 -4.67 -4.59 -6.02
C ASP A 20 -5.07 -3.49 -7.03
N VAL A 21 -4.51 -2.29 -6.88
CA VAL A 21 -4.70 -1.19 -7.85
C VAL A 21 -3.81 -1.43 -9.07
N GLN A 22 -4.19 -2.41 -9.89
CA GLN A 22 -3.44 -2.89 -11.06
C GLN A 22 -4.10 -2.48 -12.37
N THR A 23 -3.29 -2.20 -13.40
CA THR A 23 -3.83 -1.67 -14.67
C THR A 23 -4.67 -2.70 -15.43
N ARG A 24 -4.43 -3.99 -15.19
CA ARG A 24 -5.22 -5.09 -15.77
C ARG A 24 -6.69 -5.06 -15.34
N PHE A 25 -6.99 -4.43 -14.20
CA PHE A 25 -8.35 -4.30 -13.69
C PHE A 25 -9.09 -3.09 -14.24
N ARG A 26 -8.43 -2.20 -15.00
CA ARG A 26 -9.05 -1.03 -15.64
C ARG A 26 -10.34 -1.34 -16.42
N PRO A 27 -10.45 -2.42 -17.22
CA PRO A 27 -11.72 -2.76 -17.88
C PRO A 27 -12.80 -3.27 -16.93
N ALA A 28 -12.42 -3.84 -15.77
CA ALA A 28 -13.35 -4.44 -14.80
C ALA A 28 -13.77 -3.46 -13.68
N VAL A 29 -13.02 -2.38 -13.47
CA VAL A 29 -13.24 -1.40 -12.40
C VAL A 29 -13.80 -0.11 -12.98
N ALA A 30 -15.05 0.19 -12.64
CA ALA A 30 -15.68 1.45 -13.02
C ALA A 30 -14.89 2.64 -12.45
N ASN A 31 -14.67 3.67 -13.29
CA ASN A 31 -13.92 4.87 -12.93
C ASN A 31 -12.51 4.58 -12.37
N PHE A 32 -11.80 3.56 -12.88
CA PHE A 32 -10.46 3.19 -12.43
C PHE A 32 -9.50 4.39 -12.29
N ASP A 33 -9.53 5.34 -13.23
CA ASP A 33 -8.68 6.53 -13.16
C ASP A 33 -8.98 7.40 -11.93
N LYS A 34 -10.24 7.50 -11.49
CA LYS A 34 -10.62 8.19 -10.24
C LYS A 34 -10.13 7.44 -9.00
N VAL A 35 -10.12 6.10 -9.05
CA VAL A 35 -9.54 5.27 -7.98
C VAL A 35 -8.06 5.60 -7.85
N VAL A 36 -7.31 5.58 -8.96
CA VAL A 36 -5.88 5.93 -9.00
C VAL A 36 -5.64 7.36 -8.46
N MET A 37 -6.43 8.34 -8.90
CA MET A 37 -6.32 9.72 -8.40
C MET A 37 -6.56 9.82 -6.90
N THR A 38 -7.54 9.09 -6.38
CA THR A 38 -7.89 9.09 -4.95
C THR A 38 -6.80 8.41 -4.13
N THR A 39 -6.30 7.26 -4.58
CA THR A 39 -5.17 6.55 -3.98
C THR A 39 -3.95 7.46 -3.88
N ASN A 40 -3.62 8.22 -4.94
CA ASN A 40 -2.51 9.19 -4.92
C ASN A 40 -2.71 10.33 -3.91
N LYS A 41 -3.94 10.82 -3.72
CA LYS A 41 -4.24 11.81 -2.68
C LYS A 41 -4.06 11.23 -1.28
N MET A 42 -4.59 10.02 -1.05
CA MET A 42 -4.48 9.33 0.23
C MET A 42 -3.05 8.96 0.57
N LEU A 43 -2.22 8.59 -0.41
CA LEU A 43 -0.78 8.38 -0.25
C LEU A 43 -0.08 9.63 0.30
N LYS A 44 -0.39 10.80 -0.26
CA LYS A 44 0.18 12.08 0.22
C LYS A 44 -0.27 12.38 1.64
N ILE A 45 -1.55 12.19 1.94
CA ILE A 45 -2.10 12.40 3.28
C ILE A 45 -1.45 11.47 4.29
N ALA A 46 -1.39 10.17 4.00
CA ALA A 46 -0.80 9.16 4.88
C ALA A 46 0.66 9.50 5.24
N LYS A 47 1.46 9.97 4.28
CA LYS A 47 2.82 10.46 4.52
C LYS A 47 2.87 11.68 5.43
N VAL A 48 1.98 12.65 5.21
CA VAL A 48 1.93 13.88 6.03
C VAL A 48 1.54 13.58 7.48
N ILE A 49 0.60 12.66 7.70
CA ILE A 49 0.10 12.32 9.04
C ILE A 49 0.85 11.17 9.71
N GLY A 50 1.87 10.61 9.06
CA GLY A 50 2.69 9.51 9.60
C GLY A 50 1.99 8.15 9.69
N VAL A 51 0.96 7.91 8.88
CA VAL A 51 0.30 6.60 8.81
C VAL A 51 1.13 5.64 7.93
N PRO A 52 1.49 4.43 8.41
CA PRO A 52 2.15 3.41 7.60
C PRO A 52 1.34 3.04 6.36
N ILE A 53 2.03 2.76 5.25
CA ILE A 53 1.40 2.42 3.97
C ILE A 53 1.81 0.98 3.60
N ILE A 54 0.82 0.16 3.26
CA ILE A 54 1.04 -1.21 2.75
C ILE A 54 0.41 -1.31 1.36
N VAL A 55 1.11 -1.96 0.43
CA VAL A 55 0.63 -2.17 -0.94
C VAL A 55 0.68 -3.67 -1.26
N THR A 56 -0.38 -4.19 -1.85
CA THR A 56 -0.47 -5.57 -2.31
C THR A 56 -0.80 -5.63 -3.80
N GLU A 57 -0.34 -6.69 -4.44
CA GLU A 57 -0.63 -6.99 -5.84
C GLU A 57 -0.97 -8.47 -5.99
N GLN A 58 -2.08 -8.77 -6.65
CA GLN A 58 -2.43 -10.13 -7.01
C GLN A 58 -1.79 -10.50 -8.35
N ASN A 59 -0.96 -11.55 -8.42
CA ASN A 59 -0.37 -12.08 -9.67
C ASN A 59 0.28 -10.97 -10.56
N PRO A 60 1.44 -10.42 -10.16
CA PRO A 60 1.99 -9.17 -10.69
C PRO A 60 2.64 -9.25 -12.08
N LEU A 61 2.77 -10.44 -12.66
CA LEU A 61 3.49 -10.73 -13.91
C LEU A 61 3.14 -9.83 -15.10
N VAL A 62 1.99 -9.14 -15.08
CA VAL A 62 1.49 -8.28 -16.16
C VAL A 62 1.86 -6.79 -15.99
N ASP A 63 2.09 -6.31 -14.76
CA ASP A 63 2.36 -4.89 -14.47
C ASP A 63 3.85 -4.61 -14.18
N SER A 64 4.60 -5.58 -13.61
CA SER A 64 6.06 -5.50 -13.38
C SER A 64 6.88 -5.29 -14.65
N ALA A 65 6.31 -5.59 -15.82
CA ALA A 65 6.93 -5.44 -17.12
C ALA A 65 6.85 -4.01 -17.70
N LYS A 66 6.12 -3.07 -17.06
CA LYS A 66 5.90 -1.71 -17.60
C LYS A 66 6.95 -0.70 -17.10
N PRO A 67 7.47 0.20 -17.96
CA PRO A 67 8.57 1.10 -17.62
C PRO A 67 8.25 2.11 -16.51
N ASN A 68 6.99 2.54 -16.36
CA ASN A 68 6.56 3.49 -15.32
C ASN A 68 6.51 2.89 -13.90
N PHE A 69 6.61 1.56 -13.75
CA PHE A 69 6.61 0.88 -12.45
C PHE A 69 7.86 1.20 -11.62
N LYS A 70 9.01 1.41 -12.28
CA LYS A 70 10.31 1.62 -11.61
C LYS A 70 10.41 2.91 -10.80
N MET A 71 9.75 4.00 -11.24
CA MET A 71 9.75 5.26 -10.48
C MET A 71 8.96 5.15 -9.17
N PHE A 72 7.83 4.42 -9.17
CA PHE A 72 7.05 4.15 -7.97
C PHE A 72 7.73 3.10 -7.08
N ALA A 73 8.37 2.09 -7.67
CA ALA A 73 9.12 1.06 -6.94
C ALA A 73 10.32 1.64 -6.18
N GLY A 74 10.98 2.69 -6.68
CA GLY A 74 12.07 3.36 -5.97
C GLY A 74 11.62 3.99 -4.65
N THR A 75 10.52 4.75 -4.69
CA THR A 75 9.92 5.36 -3.49
C THR A 75 9.32 4.31 -2.54
N ILE A 76 8.76 3.22 -3.08
CA ILE A 76 8.27 2.09 -2.26
C ILE A 76 9.44 1.34 -1.61
N LYS A 77 10.60 1.23 -2.27
CA LYS A 77 11.80 0.60 -1.70
C LYS A 77 12.37 1.41 -0.54
N GLU A 78 12.41 2.75 -0.66
CA GLU A 78 12.79 3.63 0.46
C GLU A 78 11.80 3.54 1.64
N GLU A 79 10.50 3.46 1.38
CA GLU A 79 9.50 3.31 2.46
C GLU A 79 9.50 1.89 3.06
N LYS A 80 9.89 0.88 2.28
CA LYS A 80 10.01 -0.52 2.68
C LYS A 80 11.10 -0.74 3.73
N ASP A 81 12.24 -0.07 3.61
CA ASP A 81 13.34 -0.21 4.57
C ASP A 81 12.95 0.43 5.92
N ARG A 82 12.28 1.59 5.90
CA ARG A 82 11.71 2.23 7.10
C ARG A 82 10.62 1.40 7.77
N THR A 83 9.70 0.84 6.98
CA THR A 83 8.60 0.00 7.48
C THR A 83 9.13 -1.30 8.08
N ARG A 84 10.19 -1.86 7.51
CA ARG A 84 10.87 -3.05 8.03
C ARG A 84 11.53 -2.79 9.37
N GLU A 85 12.22 -1.66 9.53
CA GLU A 85 12.82 -1.27 10.82
C GLU A 85 11.75 -1.05 11.91
N VAL A 86 10.65 -0.37 11.59
CA VAL A 86 9.54 -0.14 12.53
C VAL A 86 8.84 -1.45 12.88
N LEU A 87 8.57 -2.32 11.90
CA LEU A 87 7.99 -3.65 12.14
C LEU A 87 8.92 -4.53 12.98
N GLN A 88 10.23 -4.47 12.72
CA GLN A 88 11.24 -5.23 13.46
C GLN A 88 11.43 -4.72 14.89
N ALA A 89 11.26 -3.42 15.12
CA ALA A 89 11.25 -2.83 16.46
C ALA A 89 9.93 -3.10 17.22
N MET A 90 8.81 -3.24 16.53
CA MET A 90 7.49 -3.50 17.13
C MET A 90 7.17 -4.98 17.37
N LEU A 91 7.89 -5.92 16.76
CA LEU A 91 7.64 -7.36 16.89
C LEU A 91 8.74 -8.06 17.72
N PRO A 92 8.68 -8.04 19.07
CA PRO A 92 9.40 -9.02 19.87
C PRO A 92 8.53 -10.28 19.94
N LEU A 93 8.56 -11.16 18.93
CA LEU A 93 8.22 -12.58 19.08
C LEU A 93 8.60 -13.37 17.83
N LYS A 94 9.24 -14.50 18.10
CA LYS A 94 9.97 -15.35 17.18
C LYS A 94 9.09 -16.04 16.12
N SER A 95 9.78 -16.32 15.02
CA SER A 95 9.69 -17.51 14.17
C SER A 95 8.40 -17.76 13.39
N GLY A 96 8.52 -17.62 12.07
CA GLY A 96 7.65 -18.25 11.09
C GLY A 96 7.04 -17.22 10.13
N PHE A 97 7.24 -17.42 8.83
CA PHE A 97 6.71 -16.61 7.72
C PHE A 97 7.45 -15.30 7.41
N TYR A 98 8.77 -15.40 7.26
CA TYR A 98 9.49 -14.58 6.28
C TYR A 98 9.90 -15.48 5.10
N SER A 99 9.04 -15.56 4.08
CA SER A 99 9.42 -15.91 2.71
C SER A 99 9.08 -14.69 1.86
N GLN A 100 10.04 -13.89 1.42
CA GLN A 100 10.70 -14.07 0.11
C GLN A 100 9.70 -14.27 -1.04
N SER A 101 9.68 -13.27 -1.93
CA SER A 101 9.32 -13.30 -3.35
C SER A 101 8.01 -13.98 -3.77
N TYR A 102 7.14 -13.20 -4.40
CA TYR A 102 6.62 -13.59 -5.72
C TYR A 102 6.57 -12.35 -6.61
N PHE A 103 7.70 -12.12 -7.29
CA PHE A 103 7.74 -11.44 -8.58
C PHE A 103 6.98 -12.26 -9.63
#